data_AF-A0A560JYJ6-F1
#
_entry.id   AF-A0A560JYJ6-F1
#
_cell.length_a   1.000
_cell.length_b   1.000
_cell.length_c   1.000
_cell.angle_alpha   90.00
_cell.angle_beta   90.00
_cell.angle_gamma   90.00
#
_symmetry.space_group_name_H-M   'P 1'
#
loop_
_entity.id
_entity.type
_entity.pdbx_description
1 polymer ?
#
loop_
_entity_poly.entity_id
_entity_poly.type
_entity_poly.pdbx_seq_one_letter_code
_entity_poly.pdbx_strand_id
1 'polypeptide(L)'
;MIFDPFGDFETCGYLRNLALEKDPVIVKRLEHASFTTGIDDAFAPLQKKKTLTYADVLSTHKMLFEAMYPWAGQDRATTAPDIAVSRGGVLFAHPKYIQNAIEHALKLGNDPKIMREKPGEVMGYLAHGHPFLDGNGRTIMVIHSVLAQRAGFSIDWASTDKTEYLQTLTKELHDPGKGILDKYVEPYIRPAVADLKEHIAATKGLDGGTGDADTIRGSNNDPAVQAEYKQQQLKRDEPGKDA
;
A
#
# COMPACT_ATOMS: atom_id res chain seq x y z
N MET A 1 4.34 -7.87 -20.66
CA MET A 1 2.92 -7.50 -20.88
C MET A 1 2.70 -6.17 -20.17
N ILE A 2 2.05 -5.21 -20.81
CA ILE A 2 1.74 -3.93 -20.18
C ILE A 2 0.62 -4.11 -19.17
N PHE A 3 0.72 -3.46 -18.02
CA PHE A 3 -0.38 -3.44 -17.04
C PHE A 3 -1.43 -2.42 -17.50
N ASP A 4 -2.49 -2.92 -18.14
CA ASP A 4 -3.60 -2.12 -18.67
C ASP A 4 -4.95 -2.66 -18.13
N PRO A 5 -5.33 -2.29 -16.90
CA PRO A 5 -6.58 -2.74 -16.28
C PRO A 5 -7.83 -2.08 -16.91
N PHE A 6 -7.67 -1.02 -17.69
CA PHE A 6 -8.77 -0.28 -18.30
C PHE A 6 -9.03 -0.67 -19.76
N GLY A 7 -8.06 -1.29 -20.43
CA GLY A 7 -8.13 -1.63 -21.85
C GLY A 7 -8.12 -0.40 -22.75
N ASP A 8 -7.66 0.75 -22.24
CA ASP A 8 -7.71 2.05 -22.93
C ASP A 8 -6.33 2.68 -23.11
N PHE A 9 -5.25 1.88 -23.01
CA PHE A 9 -3.87 2.34 -23.15
C PHE A 9 -3.64 3.22 -24.39
N GLU A 10 -4.22 2.85 -25.54
CA GLU A 10 -4.01 3.58 -26.79
C GLU A 10 -4.60 4.99 -26.78
N THR A 11 -5.69 5.21 -26.06
CA THR A 11 -6.42 6.48 -26.01
C THR A 11 -6.12 7.30 -24.76
N CYS A 12 -5.80 6.64 -23.65
CA CYS A 12 -5.68 7.24 -22.32
C CYS A 12 -4.26 7.15 -21.72
N GLY A 13 -3.32 6.51 -22.44
CA GLY A 13 -1.95 6.32 -21.96
C GLY A 13 -1.83 5.22 -20.90
N TYR A 14 -0.63 5.05 -20.36
CA TYR A 14 -0.36 4.09 -19.31
C TYR A 14 -1.14 4.45 -18.03
N LEU A 15 -1.96 3.50 -17.56
CA LEU A 15 -2.81 3.63 -16.38
C LEU A 15 -3.80 4.82 -16.39
N ARG A 16 -4.26 5.24 -17.58
CA ARG A 16 -5.22 6.33 -17.74
C ARG A 16 -4.77 7.56 -16.95
N ASN A 17 -3.69 8.20 -17.39
CA ASN A 17 -3.15 9.39 -16.74
C ASN A 17 -3.62 10.68 -17.45
N LEU A 18 -3.64 11.80 -16.73
CA LEU A 18 -4.14 13.08 -17.25
C LEU A 18 -3.30 13.63 -18.41
N ALA A 19 -2.03 13.23 -18.53
CA ALA A 19 -1.13 13.63 -19.61
C ALA A 19 -1.28 12.78 -20.88
N LEU A 20 -2.10 11.71 -20.84
CA LEU A 20 -2.22 10.70 -21.91
C LEU A 20 -0.88 10.05 -22.28
N GLU A 21 0.09 10.08 -21.36
CA GLU A 21 1.45 9.60 -21.58
C GLU A 21 1.46 8.07 -21.61
N LYS A 22 2.17 7.49 -22.58
CA LYS A 22 2.25 6.04 -22.81
C LYS A 22 3.53 5.43 -22.24
N ASP A 23 4.61 6.20 -22.13
CA ASP A 23 5.88 5.72 -21.60
C ASP A 23 5.79 5.55 -20.07
N PRO A 24 5.85 4.31 -19.54
CA PRO A 24 5.76 4.06 -18.11
C PRO A 24 6.90 4.73 -17.32
N VAL A 25 8.07 4.93 -17.92
CA VAL A 25 9.20 5.63 -17.27
C VAL A 25 8.86 7.11 -17.07
N ILE A 26 8.22 7.75 -18.04
CA ILE A 26 7.78 9.14 -17.93
C ILE A 26 6.63 9.25 -16.93
N VAL A 27 5.64 8.36 -17.01
CA VAL A 27 4.53 8.33 -16.04
C VAL A 27 5.05 8.17 -14.61
N LYS A 28 6.04 7.30 -14.36
CA LYS A 28 6.63 7.14 -13.03
C LYS A 28 7.34 8.39 -12.52
N ARG A 29 8.00 9.15 -13.38
CA ARG A 29 8.62 10.43 -13.00
C ARG A 29 7.57 11.48 -12.65
N LEU A 30 6.51 11.59 -13.45
CA LEU A 30 5.40 12.50 -13.18
C LEU A 30 4.68 12.12 -11.88
N GLU A 31 4.47 10.82 -11.66
CA GLU A 31 3.86 10.27 -10.45
C GLU A 31 4.71 10.56 -9.20
N HIS A 32 6.03 10.41 -9.30
CA HIS A 32 6.95 10.79 -8.24
C HIS A 32 6.89 12.30 -7.95
N ALA A 33 6.88 13.14 -8.98
CA ALA A 33 6.75 14.59 -8.82
C ALA A 33 5.44 14.96 -8.10
N SER A 34 4.30 14.39 -8.52
CA SER A 34 3.00 14.58 -7.86
C SER A 34 3.03 14.18 -6.39
N PHE A 35 3.64 13.04 -6.08
CA PHE A 35 3.81 12.59 -4.70
C PHE A 35 4.61 13.60 -3.87
N THR A 36 5.76 14.05 -4.36
CA THR A 36 6.62 14.99 -3.64
C THR A 36 5.93 16.34 -3.42
N THR A 37 5.10 16.81 -4.36
CA THR A 37 4.35 18.06 -4.19
C THR A 37 3.12 17.92 -3.30
N GLY A 38 2.46 16.75 -3.30
CA GLY A 38 1.22 16.51 -2.56
C GLY A 38 1.41 15.99 -1.13
N ILE A 39 2.64 15.61 -0.75
CA ILE A 39 2.90 14.96 0.55
C ILE A 39 2.53 15.86 1.74
N ASP A 40 2.81 17.17 1.67
CA ASP A 40 2.50 18.12 2.73
C ASP A 40 0.99 18.23 2.95
N ASP A 41 0.24 18.36 1.85
CA ASP A 41 -1.22 18.44 1.88
C ASP A 41 -1.86 17.13 2.36
N ALA A 42 -1.25 15.99 2.07
CA ALA A 42 -1.71 14.67 2.52
C ALA A 42 -1.57 14.49 4.05
N PHE A 43 -0.55 15.06 4.69
CA PHE A 43 -0.36 14.96 6.14
C PHE A 43 -1.31 15.86 6.95
N ALA A 44 -1.59 17.07 6.47
CA ALA A 44 -2.38 18.08 7.17
C ALA A 44 -3.74 17.60 7.70
N PRO A 45 -4.58 16.85 6.94
CA PRO A 45 -5.86 16.34 7.45
C PRO A 45 -5.67 15.18 8.44
N LEU A 46 -4.65 14.34 8.24
CA LEU A 46 -4.39 13.19 9.09
C LEU A 46 -3.99 13.63 10.51
N GLN A 47 -3.18 14.67 10.64
CA GLN A 47 -2.75 15.19 11.94
C GLN A 47 -3.91 15.72 12.81
N LYS A 48 -5.02 16.14 12.18
CA LYS A 48 -6.20 16.69 12.89
C LYS A 48 -7.14 15.62 13.43
N LYS A 49 -6.99 14.36 13.00
CA LYS A 49 -7.89 13.26 13.36
C LYS A 49 -7.29 12.40 14.48
N LYS A 50 -8.15 11.93 15.39
CA LYS A 50 -7.75 10.97 16.44
C LYS A 50 -7.65 9.54 15.91
N THR A 51 -8.58 9.17 15.03
CA THR A 51 -8.70 7.82 14.47
C THR A 51 -8.71 7.93 12.94
N LEU A 52 -7.87 7.13 12.29
CA LEU A 52 -7.86 7.01 10.83
C LEU A 52 -8.86 5.95 10.37
N THR A 53 -9.51 6.22 9.25
CA THR A 53 -10.57 5.39 8.65
C THR A 53 -10.23 5.02 7.20
N TYR A 54 -10.98 4.11 6.59
CA TYR A 54 -10.80 3.77 5.18
C TYR A 54 -10.86 5.00 4.26
N ALA A 55 -11.77 5.93 4.54
CA ALA A 55 -11.90 7.19 3.81
C ALA A 55 -10.63 8.06 3.88
N ASP A 56 -9.86 7.99 4.97
CA ASP A 56 -8.59 8.71 5.10
C ASP A 56 -7.53 8.13 4.16
N VAL A 57 -7.53 6.81 3.94
CA VAL A 57 -6.61 6.16 3.00
C VAL A 57 -6.94 6.58 1.56
N LEU A 58 -8.22 6.58 1.20
CA LEU A 58 -8.69 7.07 -0.11
C LEU A 58 -8.37 8.55 -0.32
N SER A 59 -8.64 9.39 0.68
CA SER A 59 -8.34 10.82 0.64
C SER A 59 -6.83 11.09 0.53
N THR A 60 -6.01 10.31 1.23
CA THR A 60 -4.55 10.43 1.16
C THR A 60 -4.07 10.12 -0.26
N HIS A 61 -4.53 9.02 -0.86
CA HIS A 61 -4.18 8.70 -2.25
C HIS A 61 -4.65 9.79 -3.22
N LYS A 62 -5.85 10.35 -3.01
CA LYS A 62 -6.35 11.45 -3.82
C LYS A 62 -5.38 12.65 -3.78
N MET A 63 -5.03 13.12 -2.59
CA MET A 63 -4.13 14.29 -2.43
C MET A 63 -2.75 14.04 -3.05
N LEU A 64 -2.24 12.82 -2.96
CA LEU A 64 -0.93 12.48 -3.54
C LEU A 64 -0.94 12.42 -5.07
N PHE A 65 -2.08 12.08 -5.70
CA PHE A 65 -2.10 11.68 -7.11
C PHE A 65 -3.22 12.29 -7.96
N GLU A 66 -4.02 13.23 -7.45
CA GLU A 66 -5.11 13.86 -8.24
C GLU A 66 -4.60 14.71 -9.40
N ALA A 67 -3.36 15.20 -9.33
CA ALA A 67 -2.68 15.86 -10.45
C ALA A 67 -2.21 14.86 -11.54
N MET A 68 -2.32 13.55 -11.31
CA MET A 68 -1.82 12.50 -12.18
C MET A 68 -2.92 11.62 -12.76
N TYR A 69 -3.82 11.17 -11.90
CA TYR A 69 -4.81 10.16 -12.24
C TYR A 69 -6.23 10.70 -12.02
N PRO A 70 -7.12 10.60 -13.03
CA PRO A 70 -8.53 10.96 -12.87
C PRO A 70 -9.26 10.04 -11.87
N TRP A 71 -8.69 8.88 -11.58
CA TRP A 71 -9.20 7.91 -10.62
C TRP A 71 -8.57 8.05 -9.22
N ALA A 72 -7.75 9.07 -8.96
CA ALA A 72 -7.08 9.23 -7.67
C ALA A 72 -8.09 9.24 -6.50
N GLY A 73 -7.85 8.36 -5.51
CA GLY A 73 -8.73 8.17 -4.36
C GLY A 73 -9.90 7.20 -4.60
N GLN A 74 -9.99 6.58 -5.78
CA GLN A 74 -10.90 5.48 -6.06
C GLN A 74 -10.14 4.17 -5.95
N ASP A 75 -10.67 3.23 -5.17
CA ASP A 75 -10.11 1.88 -5.08
C ASP A 75 -10.43 1.07 -6.35
N ARG A 76 -9.75 -0.07 -6.50
CA ARG A 76 -9.96 -0.99 -7.62
C ARG A 76 -11.23 -1.83 -7.51
N ALA A 77 -11.95 -1.79 -6.40
CA ALA A 77 -13.34 -2.26 -6.39
C ALA A 77 -14.24 -1.35 -7.22
N THR A 78 -13.86 -0.08 -7.38
CA THR A 78 -14.52 0.87 -8.27
C THR A 78 -13.89 0.87 -9.66
N THR A 79 -12.56 0.93 -9.76
CA THR A 79 -11.89 1.15 -11.05
C THR A 79 -11.68 -0.11 -11.89
N ALA A 80 -11.54 -1.28 -11.26
CA ALA A 80 -11.27 -2.55 -11.94
C ALA A 80 -11.83 -3.76 -11.15
N PRO A 81 -13.17 -3.85 -10.95
CA PRO A 81 -13.79 -4.84 -10.06
C PRO A 81 -13.63 -6.29 -10.51
N ASP A 82 -13.42 -6.52 -11.81
CA ASP A 82 -13.49 -7.86 -12.41
C ASP A 82 -12.13 -8.55 -12.54
N ILE A 83 -11.04 -7.88 -12.15
CA ILE A 83 -9.68 -8.41 -12.27
C ILE A 83 -9.04 -8.71 -10.91
N ALA A 84 -8.21 -9.74 -10.91
CA ALA A 84 -7.28 -10.06 -9.83
C ALA A 84 -5.93 -9.41 -10.13
N VAL A 85 -5.40 -8.67 -9.15
CA VAL A 85 -4.11 -7.97 -9.27
C VAL A 85 -3.07 -8.69 -8.41
N SER A 86 -1.89 -8.90 -8.99
CA SER A 86 -0.75 -9.52 -8.31
C SER A 86 0.55 -8.78 -8.58
N ARG A 87 1.54 -8.96 -7.71
CA ARG A 87 2.92 -8.48 -7.90
C ARG A 87 3.90 -9.52 -7.42
N GLY A 88 4.93 -9.84 -8.22
CA GLY A 88 5.98 -10.78 -7.84
C GLY A 88 5.46 -12.15 -7.37
N GLY A 89 4.32 -12.61 -7.90
CA GLY A 89 3.66 -13.86 -7.49
C GLY A 89 2.74 -13.75 -6.26
N VAL A 90 2.64 -12.59 -5.63
CA VAL A 90 1.71 -12.34 -4.52
C VAL A 90 0.38 -11.82 -5.05
N LEU A 91 -0.70 -12.55 -4.77
CA LEU A 91 -2.07 -12.12 -5.04
C LEU A 91 -2.55 -11.16 -3.93
N PHE A 92 -2.95 -9.94 -4.29
CA PHE A 92 -3.53 -8.98 -3.34
C PHE A 92 -5.01 -9.27 -3.09
N ALA A 93 -5.60 -8.62 -2.08
CA ALA A 93 -6.99 -8.84 -1.67
C ALA A 93 -7.98 -8.89 -2.86
N HIS A 94 -9.02 -9.70 -2.76
CA HIS A 94 -10.11 -9.62 -3.73
C HIS A 94 -10.75 -8.21 -3.65
N PRO A 95 -11.14 -7.56 -4.77
CA PRO A 95 -11.72 -6.21 -4.74
C PRO A 95 -12.81 -6.00 -3.68
N LYS A 96 -13.78 -6.91 -3.60
CA LYS A 96 -14.84 -6.92 -2.55
C LYS A 96 -14.36 -6.90 -1.09
N TYR A 97 -13.10 -7.24 -0.80
CA TYR A 97 -12.55 -7.32 0.55
C TYR A 97 -11.46 -6.27 0.82
N ILE A 98 -11.19 -5.36 -0.12
CA ILE A 98 -10.19 -4.29 0.05
C ILE A 98 -10.50 -3.48 1.30
N GLN A 99 -11.74 -2.97 1.41
CA GLN A 99 -12.14 -2.14 2.54
C GLN A 99 -11.95 -2.89 3.87
N ASN A 100 -12.41 -4.14 3.96
CA ASN A 100 -12.25 -4.95 5.18
C ASN A 100 -10.78 -5.14 5.57
N ALA A 101 -9.89 -5.39 4.60
CA ALA A 101 -8.46 -5.55 4.86
C ALA A 101 -7.82 -4.27 5.40
N ILE A 102 -8.16 -3.12 4.80
CA ILE A 102 -7.65 -1.82 5.25
C ILE A 102 -8.23 -1.43 6.60
N GLU A 103 -9.53 -1.62 6.83
CA GLU A 103 -10.16 -1.35 8.12
C GLU A 103 -9.60 -2.24 9.24
N HIS A 104 -9.26 -3.49 8.95
CA HIS A 104 -8.56 -4.36 9.90
C HIS A 104 -7.18 -3.79 10.27
N ALA A 105 -6.38 -3.40 9.27
CA ALA A 105 -5.08 -2.79 9.51
C ALA A 105 -5.20 -1.50 10.34
N LEU A 106 -6.16 -0.64 10.01
CA LEU A 106 -6.42 0.59 10.73
C LEU A 106 -6.92 0.33 12.15
N LYS A 107 -7.74 -0.69 12.38
CA LYS A 107 -8.17 -1.07 13.74
C LYS A 107 -6.96 -1.41 14.61
N LEU A 108 -6.02 -2.20 14.10
CA LEU A 108 -4.79 -2.55 14.81
C LEU A 108 -3.91 -1.31 15.02
N GLY A 109 -3.64 -0.53 13.96
CA GLY A 109 -2.71 0.58 14.03
C GLY A 109 -3.23 1.82 14.77
N ASN A 110 -4.56 2.01 14.87
CA ASN A 110 -5.13 3.08 15.69
C ASN A 110 -5.03 2.79 17.20
N ASP A 111 -4.74 1.55 17.61
CA ASP A 111 -4.40 1.22 18.99
C ASP A 111 -2.88 1.42 19.20
N PRO A 112 -2.45 2.43 19.98
CA PRO A 112 -1.02 2.71 20.18
C PRO A 112 -0.23 1.54 20.79
N LYS A 113 -0.88 0.68 21.58
CA LYS A 113 -0.22 -0.48 22.18
C LYS A 113 0.06 -1.53 21.10
N ILE A 114 -0.97 -1.90 20.33
CA ILE A 114 -0.81 -2.86 19.24
C ILE A 114 0.16 -2.32 18.19
N MET A 115 0.06 -1.05 17.83
CA MET A 115 0.96 -0.43 16.85
C MET A 115 2.44 -0.50 17.26
N ARG A 116 2.75 -0.39 18.56
CA ARG A 116 4.12 -0.57 19.08
C ARG A 116 4.58 -2.03 19.07
N GLU A 117 3.67 -2.95 19.37
CA GLU A 117 3.97 -4.39 19.46
C GLU A 117 4.10 -5.03 18.06
N LYS A 118 3.31 -4.54 17.09
CA LYS A 118 3.10 -5.19 15.79
C LYS A 118 3.09 -4.21 14.59
N PRO A 119 4.08 -3.31 14.47
CA PRO A 119 4.11 -2.33 13.37
C PRO A 119 4.21 -2.96 11.98
N GLY A 120 4.96 -4.04 11.84
CA GLY A 120 5.11 -4.81 10.61
C GLY A 120 3.81 -5.52 10.23
N GLU A 121 3.10 -6.13 11.18
CA GLU A 121 1.80 -6.76 10.91
C GLU A 121 0.77 -5.74 10.36
N VAL A 122 0.71 -4.54 10.95
CA VAL A 122 -0.13 -3.43 10.44
C VAL A 122 0.24 -3.06 9.00
N MET A 123 1.54 -2.94 8.69
CA MET A 123 2.02 -2.68 7.34
C MET A 123 1.64 -3.81 6.37
N GLY A 124 1.76 -5.07 6.81
CA GLY A 124 1.39 -6.26 6.04
C GLY A 124 -0.08 -6.26 5.63
N TYR A 125 -1.00 -5.93 6.55
CA TYR A 125 -2.42 -5.83 6.22
C TYR A 125 -2.74 -4.64 5.29
N LEU A 126 -2.08 -3.48 5.48
CA LEU A 126 -2.20 -2.34 4.56
C LEU A 126 -1.75 -2.72 3.13
N ALA A 127 -0.59 -3.37 3.02
CA ALA A 127 -0.05 -3.84 1.75
C ALA A 127 -0.91 -4.93 1.11
N HIS A 128 -1.49 -5.84 1.90
CA HIS A 128 -2.38 -6.88 1.41
C HIS A 128 -3.65 -6.31 0.75
N GLY A 129 -4.23 -5.26 1.35
CA GLY A 129 -5.41 -4.60 0.82
C GLY A 129 -5.18 -4.08 -0.60
N HIS A 130 -3.99 -3.51 -0.86
CA HIS A 130 -3.56 -2.97 -2.16
C HIS A 130 -4.71 -2.28 -2.91
N PRO A 131 -5.31 -1.22 -2.31
CA PRO A 131 -6.59 -0.67 -2.73
C PRO A 131 -6.57 -0.04 -4.12
N PHE A 132 -5.43 0.46 -4.59
CA PHE A 132 -5.34 1.27 -5.82
C PHE A 132 -4.66 0.50 -6.96
N LEU A 133 -4.74 1.03 -8.19
CA LEU A 133 -4.03 0.46 -9.34
C LEU A 133 -2.54 0.86 -9.39
N ASP A 134 -2.18 1.94 -8.70
CA ASP A 134 -0.80 2.35 -8.45
C ASP A 134 -0.74 3.22 -7.18
N GLY A 135 0.43 3.67 -6.74
CA GLY A 135 0.51 4.58 -5.59
C GLY A 135 0.30 3.94 -4.22
N ASN A 136 0.03 2.62 -4.16
CA ASN A 136 -0.21 1.88 -2.92
C ASN A 136 0.90 2.07 -1.87
N GLY A 137 2.16 1.75 -2.22
CA GLY A 137 3.29 1.82 -1.30
C GLY A 137 3.46 3.21 -0.66
N ARG A 138 3.42 4.28 -1.47
CA ARG A 138 3.50 5.67 -0.97
C ARG A 138 2.34 6.04 -0.06
N THR A 139 1.12 5.65 -0.43
CA THR A 139 -0.07 5.94 0.37
C THR A 139 -0.02 5.23 1.72
N ILE A 140 0.25 3.93 1.73
CA ILE A 140 0.27 3.15 2.98
C ILE A 140 1.44 3.56 3.88
N MET A 141 2.56 4.01 3.32
CA MET A 141 3.68 4.56 4.08
C MET A 141 3.31 5.84 4.83
N VAL A 142 2.55 6.75 4.20
CA VAL A 142 2.03 7.95 4.88
C VAL A 142 1.10 7.55 6.03
N ILE A 143 0.13 6.68 5.76
CA ILE A 143 -0.83 6.21 6.77
C ILE A 143 -0.12 5.53 7.95
N HIS A 144 0.78 4.58 7.65
CA HIS A 144 1.53 3.84 8.66
C HIS A 144 2.41 4.75 9.51
N SER A 145 3.10 5.70 8.88
CA SER A 145 3.97 6.65 9.59
C SER A 145 3.20 7.54 10.57
N VAL A 146 1.98 7.98 10.20
CA VAL A 146 1.09 8.72 11.11
C VAL A 146 0.66 7.84 12.30
N LEU A 147 0.31 6.58 12.06
CA LEU A 147 -0.07 5.64 13.14
C LEU A 147 1.11 5.38 14.09
N ALA A 148 2.31 5.15 13.54
CA ALA A 148 3.54 4.97 14.32
C ALA A 148 3.86 6.20 15.18
N GLN A 149 3.79 7.40 14.58
CA GLN A 149 4.05 8.65 15.29
C GLN A 149 3.09 8.82 16.48
N ARG A 150 1.78 8.56 16.29
CA ARG A 150 0.78 8.60 17.36
C ARG A 150 1.04 7.56 18.45
N ALA A 151 1.66 6.44 18.09
CA ALA A 151 2.08 5.40 19.01
C ALA A 151 3.41 5.71 19.72
N GLY A 152 4.05 6.84 19.40
CA GLY A 152 5.24 7.36 20.08
C GLY A 152 6.57 6.92 19.45
N PHE A 153 6.56 6.35 18.24
CA PHE A 153 7.77 5.91 17.55
C PHE A 153 7.76 6.28 16.06
N SER A 154 8.89 6.04 15.39
CA SER A 154 9.02 6.09 13.93
C SER A 154 9.88 4.92 13.46
N ILE A 155 9.81 4.59 12.18
CA ILE A 155 10.68 3.56 11.56
C ILE A 155 11.63 4.29 10.62
N ASP A 156 12.94 4.10 10.81
CA ASP A 156 13.98 4.68 9.97
C ASP A 156 14.10 3.96 8.62
N TRP A 157 13.12 4.18 7.74
CA TRP A 157 13.04 3.56 6.43
C TRP A 157 14.23 3.92 5.51
N ALA A 158 14.87 5.08 5.69
CA ALA A 158 16.05 5.48 4.93
C ALA A 158 17.27 4.55 5.18
N SER A 159 17.31 3.93 6.36
CA SER A 159 18.32 2.96 6.78
C SER A 159 17.97 1.51 6.42
N THR A 160 16.76 1.24 5.92
CA THR A 160 16.37 -0.10 5.46
C THR A 160 16.96 -0.44 4.09
N ASP A 161 17.14 -1.74 3.82
CA ASP A 161 17.38 -2.22 2.47
C ASP A 161 16.06 -2.51 1.75
N LYS A 162 15.85 -1.87 0.59
CA LYS A 162 14.60 -1.98 -0.18
C LYS A 162 14.31 -3.42 -0.61
N THR A 163 15.32 -4.15 -1.04
CA THR A 163 15.15 -5.51 -1.57
C THR A 163 14.77 -6.45 -0.44
N GLU A 164 15.47 -6.36 0.68
CA GLU A 164 15.19 -7.15 1.89
C GLU A 164 13.81 -6.83 2.46
N TYR A 165 13.42 -5.54 2.50
CA TYR A 165 12.08 -5.12 2.91
C TYR A 165 11.00 -5.75 2.04
N LEU A 166 11.10 -5.66 0.71
CA LEU A 166 10.11 -6.20 -0.21
C LEU A 166 10.02 -7.73 -0.14
N GLN A 167 11.16 -8.42 0.01
CA GLN A 167 11.20 -9.87 0.22
C GLN A 167 10.54 -10.27 1.55
N THR A 168 10.79 -9.51 2.60
CA THR A 168 10.20 -9.76 3.93
C THR A 168 8.71 -9.47 3.93
N LEU A 169 8.27 -8.38 3.31
CA LEU A 169 6.86 -8.06 3.11
C LEU A 169 6.16 -9.16 2.31
N THR A 170 6.79 -9.68 1.26
CA THR A 170 6.26 -10.82 0.49
C THR A 170 6.02 -12.05 1.39
N LYS A 171 6.95 -12.37 2.29
CA LYS A 171 6.78 -13.46 3.26
C LYS A 171 5.64 -13.18 4.25
N GLU A 172 5.54 -11.95 4.78
CA GLU A 172 4.44 -11.53 5.65
C GLU A 172 3.07 -11.63 4.94
N LEU A 173 3.00 -11.30 3.65
CA LEU A 173 1.76 -11.43 2.87
C LEU A 173 1.35 -12.88 2.64
N HIS A 174 2.32 -13.79 2.55
CA HIS A 174 2.09 -15.23 2.40
C HIS A 174 1.70 -15.92 3.71
N ASP A 175 2.30 -15.52 4.83
CA ASP A 175 2.13 -16.13 6.15
C ASP A 175 1.91 -15.03 7.22
N PRO A 176 0.73 -14.37 7.19
CA PRO A 176 0.45 -13.18 7.99
C PRO A 176 0.38 -13.49 9.49
N GLY A 177 0.75 -12.51 10.32
CA GLY A 177 0.61 -12.60 11.79
C GLY A 177 1.67 -13.48 12.47
N LYS A 178 2.72 -13.87 11.74
CA LYS A 178 3.88 -14.61 12.27
C LYS A 178 5.02 -13.69 12.74
N GLY A 179 4.79 -12.38 12.74
CA GLY A 179 5.76 -11.35 13.14
C GLY A 179 6.99 -11.31 12.25
N ILE A 180 6.84 -11.66 10.96
CA ILE A 180 7.96 -11.72 10.01
C ILE A 180 8.46 -10.31 9.73
N LEU A 181 7.53 -9.41 9.41
CA LEU A 181 7.88 -8.02 9.15
C LEU A 181 8.19 -7.25 10.45
N ASP A 182 7.59 -7.62 11.58
CA ASP A 182 7.88 -7.01 12.89
C ASP A 182 9.36 -7.17 13.27
N LYS A 183 9.89 -8.41 13.16
CA LYS A 183 11.31 -8.69 13.43
C LYS A 183 12.26 -7.94 12.50
N TYR A 184 11.85 -7.72 11.26
CA TYR A 184 12.65 -6.96 10.30
C TYR A 184 12.71 -5.47 10.65
N VAL A 185 11.58 -4.86 11.05
CA VAL A 185 11.54 -3.41 11.33
C VAL A 185 12.10 -3.05 12.71
N GLU A 186 12.15 -3.99 13.65
CA GLU A 186 12.61 -3.78 15.04
C GLU A 186 13.93 -2.99 15.15
N PRO A 187 15.02 -3.32 14.41
CA PRO A 187 16.30 -2.58 14.51
C PRO A 187 16.22 -1.13 14.03
N TYR A 188 15.16 -0.78 13.29
CA TYR A 188 14.96 0.53 12.67
C TYR A 188 13.95 1.39 13.45
N ILE A 189 13.39 0.88 14.56
CA ILE A 189 12.50 1.67 15.42
C ILE A 189 13.30 2.78 16.11
N ARG A 190 12.76 4.00 16.07
CA ARG A 190 13.32 5.22 16.68
C ARG A 190 12.23 5.94 17.47
N PRO A 191 12.59 6.89 18.36
CA PRO A 191 11.62 7.82 18.92
C PRO A 191 10.79 8.50 17.81
N ALA A 192 9.55 8.89 18.13
CA ALA A 192 8.72 9.61 17.17
C ALA A 192 9.42 10.88 16.68
N VAL A 193 9.45 11.07 15.36
CA VAL A 193 9.89 12.31 14.74
C VAL A 193 8.73 13.29 14.65
N ALA A 194 8.99 14.58 14.82
CA ALA A 194 7.97 15.62 14.61
C ALA A 194 7.71 15.85 13.12
N ASP A 195 8.76 15.81 12.31
CA ASP A 195 8.72 16.03 10.87
C ASP A 195 8.66 14.68 10.12
N LEU A 196 7.45 14.19 9.86
CA LEU A 196 7.24 12.95 9.09
C LEU A 196 7.49 13.14 7.59
N LYS A 197 7.36 14.35 7.06
CA LYS A 197 7.48 14.60 5.61
C LYS A 197 8.93 14.41 5.16
N GLU A 198 9.90 14.96 5.89
CA GLU A 198 11.32 14.83 5.56
C GLU A 198 11.74 13.36 5.66
N HIS A 199 11.21 12.67 6.66
CA HIS A 199 11.48 11.26 6.90
C HIS A 199 10.96 10.35 5.78
N ILE A 200 9.73 10.59 5.30
CA ILE A 200 9.17 9.82 4.17
C ILE A 200 9.86 10.21 2.86
N ALA A 201 10.10 11.49 2.60
CA ALA A 201 10.78 11.94 1.39
C ALA A 201 12.21 11.38 1.28
N ALA A 202 12.90 11.15 2.40
CA ALA A 202 14.21 10.51 2.45
C ALA A 202 14.17 8.97 2.31
N THR A 203 12.99 8.36 2.30
CA THR A 203 12.87 6.90 2.20
C THR A 203 13.27 6.43 0.81
N LYS A 204 14.32 5.59 0.77
CA LYS A 204 14.81 5.00 -0.48
C LYS A 204 13.75 4.09 -1.09
N GLY A 205 13.48 4.25 -2.38
CA GLY A 205 12.59 3.35 -3.13
C GLY A 205 11.11 3.75 -3.19
N LEU A 206 10.73 4.91 -2.66
CA LEU A 206 9.43 5.55 -2.92
C LEU A 206 9.40 6.35 -4.23
N ASP A 207 10.49 6.36 -4.98
CA ASP A 207 10.61 6.94 -6.32
C ASP A 207 9.85 6.17 -7.41
N GLY A 208 9.25 5.02 -7.06
CA GLY A 208 8.46 4.19 -7.97
C GLY A 208 9.30 3.45 -9.01
N GLY A 209 10.63 3.60 -8.99
CA GLY A 209 11.56 2.87 -9.85
C GLY A 209 12.05 1.60 -9.16
N THR A 210 12.28 0.53 -9.91
CA THR A 210 13.01 -0.71 -9.52
C THR A 210 12.28 -1.83 -8.77
N GLY A 211 10.94 -1.86 -8.73
CA GLY A 211 10.17 -3.03 -8.29
C GLY A 211 9.46 -3.77 -9.43
N ASP A 212 9.03 -5.01 -9.19
CA ASP A 212 8.07 -5.69 -10.07
C ASP A 212 6.80 -4.83 -10.22
N ALA A 213 6.34 -4.67 -11.46
CA ALA A 213 5.07 -3.99 -11.72
C ALA A 213 3.88 -4.89 -11.34
N ASP A 214 2.75 -4.26 -11.04
CA ASP A 214 1.50 -4.98 -10.89
C ASP A 214 1.13 -5.66 -12.22
N THR A 215 0.51 -6.84 -12.11
CA THR A 215 0.04 -7.63 -13.24
C THR A 215 -1.39 -8.09 -13.02
N ILE A 216 -2.11 -8.32 -14.11
CA ILE A 216 -3.43 -8.94 -14.09
C ILE A 216 -3.23 -10.44 -13.99
N ARG A 217 -3.57 -11.02 -12.84
CA ARG A 217 -3.48 -12.47 -12.59
C ARG A 217 -4.53 -13.24 -13.40
N GLY A 218 -5.70 -12.63 -13.59
CA GLY A 218 -6.84 -13.19 -14.31
C GLY A 218 -8.14 -12.46 -13.94
N SER A 219 -9.26 -12.97 -14.42
CA SER A 219 -10.58 -12.51 -13.98
C SER A 219 -10.89 -13.04 -12.57
N ASN A 220 -11.61 -12.27 -11.76
CA ASN A 220 -12.14 -12.73 -10.47
C ASN A 220 -13.16 -13.87 -10.61
N ASN A 221 -13.67 -14.12 -11.83
CA ASN A 221 -14.54 -15.25 -12.15
C ASN A 221 -13.78 -16.50 -12.59
N ASP A 222 -12.45 -16.43 -12.75
CA ASP A 222 -11.62 -17.58 -13.08
C ASP A 222 -11.57 -18.56 -11.89
N PRO A 223 -11.96 -19.84 -12.06
CA PRO A 223 -11.91 -20.84 -11.00
C PRO A 223 -10.53 -20.99 -10.34
N ALA A 224 -9.44 -20.83 -11.09
CA ALA A 224 -8.08 -20.91 -10.55
C ALA A 224 -7.78 -19.72 -9.62
N VAL A 225 -8.17 -18.51 -10.03
CA VAL A 225 -8.06 -17.29 -9.21
C VAL A 225 -8.92 -17.39 -7.95
N GLN A 226 -10.14 -17.91 -8.07
CA GLN A 226 -11.03 -18.13 -6.92
C GLN A 226 -10.46 -19.15 -5.94
N ALA A 227 -9.81 -20.21 -6.43
CA ALA A 227 -9.13 -21.19 -5.60
C ALA A 227 -7.94 -20.56 -4.85
N GLU A 228 -7.13 -19.72 -5.51
CA GLU A 228 -6.05 -18.96 -4.87
C GLU A 228 -6.58 -18.03 -3.77
N TYR A 229 -7.66 -17.29 -4.02
CA TYR A 229 -8.31 -16.45 -3.01
C TYR A 229 -8.81 -17.25 -1.81
N LYS A 230 -9.39 -18.45 -2.05
CA LYS A 230 -9.84 -19.33 -0.96
C LYS A 230 -8.66 -19.81 -0.11
N GLN A 231 -7.53 -20.18 -0.72
CA GLN A 231 -6.32 -20.57 0.00
C GLN A 231 -5.76 -19.42 0.85
N GLN A 232 -5.73 -18.21 0.29
CA GLN A 232 -5.30 -17.02 1.01
C GLN A 232 -6.20 -16.72 2.22
N GLN A 233 -7.51 -16.86 2.08
CA GLN A 233 -8.47 -16.64 3.17
C GLN A 233 -8.24 -17.66 4.30
N LEU A 234 -8.07 -18.95 3.97
CA LEU A 234 -7.81 -19.99 4.97
C LEU A 234 -6.58 -19.69 5.82
N LYS A 235 -5.46 -19.29 5.20
CA LYS A 235 -4.25 -18.89 5.93
C LYS A 235 -4.44 -17.69 6.86
N ARG A 236 -5.38 -16.79 6.53
CA ARG A 236 -5.69 -15.58 7.32
C ARG A 236 -6.69 -15.85 8.43
N ASP A 237 -7.57 -16.83 8.24
CA ASP A 237 -8.56 -17.26 9.22
C ASP A 237 -8.00 -18.27 10.23
N GLU A 238 -6.89 -18.95 9.91
CA GLU A 238 -6.19 -19.81 10.86
C GLU A 238 -5.72 -18.97 12.06
N PRO A 239 -6.29 -19.17 13.27
CA PRO A 239 -5.81 -18.47 14.45
C PRO A 239 -4.36 -18.87 14.65
N GLY A 240 -3.49 -17.88 14.85
CA GLY A 240 -2.07 -18.10 15.13
C GLY A 240 -1.94 -19.11 16.27
N LYS A 241 -1.58 -20.36 15.92
CA LYS A 241 -1.44 -21.46 16.88
C LYS A 241 -0.22 -21.35 17.79
N ASP A 242 0.46 -20.20 17.78
CA ASP A 242 1.67 -19.96 18.55
C ASP A 242 1.53 -18.59 19.22
N ALA A 243 0.88 -18.58 20.39
CA ALA A 243 0.95 -17.53 21.40
C ALA A 243 1.38 -18.18 22.72
#